data_AF-A0A4R3KE90-F1
#
_entry.id   AF-A0A4R3KE90-F1
#
_cell.length_a   1.000
_cell.length_b   1.000
_cell.length_c   1.000
_cell.angle_alpha   90.00
_cell.angle_beta   90.00
_cell.angle_gamma   90.00
#
_symmetry.space_group_name_H-M   'P 1'
#
loop_
_entity.id
_entity.type
_entity.pdbx_description
1 polymer ?
#
loop_
_entity_poly.entity_id
_entity_poly.type
_entity_poly.pdbx_seq_one_letter_code
_entity_poly.pdbx_strand_id
1 'polypeptide(L)'
;MKKLLKMFVFGVFVIGLFCIPSMAAAQETSFLTPKGYDYLPGANKKNQLNTTYDGEQLKFIEYTRAGLLKLMSRDNNNDYLSFTNFDGKDYNSGVTYGIRKIETINPKMTFFEITASRGAHGKNCGYWIIGKHNGQWVTYISLDNLAAMGYTSGKWHTIRTNINSDETGRLIFISSHTYMPPGAKYGYQSRSVNDFKIQLFWDQDAQWFGMKSLENLS
;
A
#
# COMPACT_ATOMS: atom_id res chain seq x y z
N MET A 1 -73.85 41.19 -27.24
CA MET A 1 -74.34 39.79 -27.31
C MET A 1 -73.17 38.85 -27.57
N LYS A 2 -73.04 37.83 -26.71
CA LYS A 2 -72.41 36.50 -26.86
C LYS A 2 -71.29 36.27 -27.90
N LYS A 3 -70.12 35.86 -27.36
CA LYS A 3 -69.20 34.77 -27.76
C LYS A 3 -68.80 34.61 -29.24
N LEU A 4 -67.49 34.54 -29.52
CA LEU A 4 -66.85 33.26 -29.87
C LEU A 4 -65.33 33.28 -29.72
N LEU A 5 -64.85 32.29 -28.99
CA LEU A 5 -63.49 31.87 -28.73
C LEU A 5 -62.87 31.23 -29.99
N LYS A 6 -61.64 31.60 -30.38
CA LYS A 6 -60.75 30.69 -31.11
C LYS A 6 -59.31 30.82 -30.59
N MET A 7 -58.89 29.74 -29.93
CA MET A 7 -57.52 29.37 -29.58
C MET A 7 -56.56 29.61 -30.75
N PHE A 8 -55.42 30.21 -30.45
CA PHE A 8 -54.17 29.93 -31.17
C PHE A 8 -53.14 29.47 -30.14
N VAL A 9 -52.64 28.26 -30.38
CA VAL A 9 -51.69 27.54 -29.54
C VAL A 9 -50.33 28.23 -29.63
N PHE A 10 -49.78 28.60 -28.47
CA PHE A 10 -48.45 29.17 -28.32
C PHE A 10 -47.43 28.01 -28.41
N GLY A 11 -46.69 27.94 -29.52
CA GLY A 11 -45.55 27.02 -29.64
C GLY A 11 -44.32 27.64 -28.98
N VAL A 12 -44.11 27.38 -27.69
CA VAL A 12 -42.83 27.68 -27.03
C VAL A 12 -41.87 26.53 -27.30
N PHE A 13 -40.88 26.77 -28.15
CA PHE A 13 -39.71 25.91 -28.28
C PHE A 13 -38.82 26.11 -27.04
N VAL A 14 -39.02 25.29 -26.00
CA VAL A 14 -38.08 25.22 -24.87
C VAL A 14 -36.92 24.35 -25.32
N ILE A 15 -35.82 24.97 -25.74
CA ILE A 15 -34.52 24.30 -25.89
C ILE A 15 -34.02 24.03 -24.47
N GLY A 16 -34.36 22.86 -23.93
CA GLY A 16 -33.74 22.35 -22.72
C GLY A 16 -32.28 22.06 -22.99
N LEU A 17 -31.38 22.94 -22.56
CA LEU A 17 -29.99 22.56 -22.33
C LEU A 17 -29.99 21.49 -21.22
N PHE A 18 -29.95 20.22 -21.62
CA PHE A 18 -29.48 19.17 -20.74
C PHE A 18 -28.00 19.44 -20.46
N CYS A 19 -27.70 20.12 -19.36
CA CYS A 19 -26.41 19.99 -18.71
C CYS A 19 -26.30 18.53 -18.26
N ILE A 20 -25.75 17.69 -19.13
CA ILE A 20 -25.22 16.38 -18.72
C ILE A 20 -24.07 16.74 -17.77
N PRO A 21 -24.14 16.42 -16.47
CA PRO A 21 -22.95 16.53 -15.64
C PRO A 21 -21.94 15.57 -16.26
N SER A 22 -20.86 16.12 -16.84
CA SER A 22 -19.70 15.31 -17.15
C SER A 22 -19.18 14.81 -15.80
N MET A 23 -19.60 13.61 -15.39
CA MET A 23 -18.84 12.85 -14.42
C MET A 23 -17.54 12.51 -15.15
N ALA A 24 -16.57 13.43 -15.10
CA ALA A 24 -15.20 13.08 -15.37
C ALA A 24 -14.91 11.94 -14.39
N ALA A 25 -14.76 10.72 -14.91
CA ALA A 25 -14.29 9.61 -14.09
C ALA A 25 -12.99 10.10 -13.44
N ALA A 26 -12.98 10.20 -12.10
CA ALA A 26 -11.80 10.65 -11.38
C ALA A 26 -10.64 9.73 -11.81
N GLN A 27 -9.63 10.32 -12.45
CA GLN A 27 -8.47 9.56 -12.89
C GLN A 27 -7.79 8.97 -11.66
N GLU A 28 -7.59 7.65 -11.65
CA GLU A 28 -6.93 6.99 -10.53
C GLU A 28 -5.52 7.56 -10.35
N THR A 29 -5.14 7.79 -9.09
CA THR A 29 -3.83 8.33 -8.73
C THR A 29 -2.73 7.39 -9.22
N SER A 30 -1.85 7.91 -10.08
CA SER A 30 -0.72 7.15 -10.62
C SER A 30 0.51 7.24 -9.73
N PHE A 31 1.10 6.08 -9.42
CA PHE A 31 2.37 5.93 -8.72
C PHE A 31 3.55 5.99 -9.68
N LEU A 32 4.65 6.58 -9.22
CA LEU A 32 5.94 6.54 -9.89
C LEU A 32 6.66 5.22 -9.61
N THR A 33 7.54 4.81 -10.51
CA THR A 33 8.42 3.67 -10.29
C THR A 33 9.41 4.02 -9.17
N PRO A 34 9.37 3.32 -8.02
CA PRO A 34 10.20 3.67 -6.88
C PRO A 34 11.64 3.20 -7.10
N LYS A 35 12.56 3.78 -6.32
CA LYS A 35 13.88 3.18 -6.13
C LYS A 35 13.75 1.85 -5.39
N GLY A 36 14.82 1.06 -5.42
CA GLY A 36 14.93 -0.16 -4.61
C GLY A 36 14.81 0.12 -3.11
N TYR A 37 14.71 -0.95 -2.33
CA TYR A 37 14.66 -0.87 -0.87
C TYR A 37 16.04 -0.58 -0.28
N ASP A 38 16.06 0.30 0.73
CA ASP A 38 17.14 0.39 1.70
C ASP A 38 16.87 -0.63 2.81
N TYR A 39 17.82 -1.53 3.05
CA TYR A 39 17.65 -2.61 4.02
C TYR A 39 18.39 -2.34 5.33
N LEU A 40 17.69 -2.53 6.45
CA LEU A 40 18.23 -2.58 7.80
C LEU A 40 18.25 -4.05 8.26
N PRO A 41 19.43 -4.71 8.29
CA PRO A 41 19.52 -6.13 8.62
C PRO A 41 19.50 -6.36 10.14
N GLY A 42 18.70 -7.31 10.62
CA GLY A 42 18.49 -7.57 12.05
C GLY A 42 19.63 -8.22 12.84
N ALA A 43 20.89 -8.03 12.42
CA ALA A 43 22.07 -8.69 13.00
C ALA A 43 22.99 -7.76 13.83
N ASN A 44 22.87 -6.43 13.72
CA ASN A 44 23.81 -5.49 14.34
C ASN A 44 23.16 -4.46 15.29
N LYS A 45 23.91 -4.02 16.31
CA LYS A 45 23.34 -3.45 17.55
C LYS A 45 22.58 -2.13 17.42
N LYS A 46 22.65 -1.38 16.32
CA LYS A 46 21.76 -0.25 15.98
C LYS A 46 21.91 0.04 14.49
N ASN A 47 20.93 -0.37 13.68
CA ASN A 47 20.87 0.02 12.28
C ASN A 47 19.87 1.17 12.16
N GLN A 48 20.30 2.24 11.50
CA GLN A 48 19.44 3.40 11.25
C GLN A 48 19.53 3.82 9.79
N LEU A 49 18.41 4.28 9.26
CA LEU A 49 18.28 4.88 7.93
C LEU A 49 17.82 6.32 8.10
N ASN A 50 18.69 7.28 7.79
CA ASN A 50 18.29 8.69 7.74
C ASN A 50 17.52 8.94 6.44
N THR A 51 16.45 9.72 6.53
CA THR A 51 15.63 10.08 5.38
C THR A 51 14.99 11.45 5.56
N THR A 52 14.25 11.89 4.56
CA THR A 52 13.48 13.12 4.59
C THR A 52 12.06 12.89 4.09
N TYR A 53 11.09 13.62 4.62
CA TYR A 53 9.71 13.60 4.15
C TYR A 53 9.11 14.98 4.33
N ASP A 54 8.59 15.59 3.27
CA ASP A 54 8.06 16.97 3.28
C ASP A 54 8.98 17.99 3.98
N GLY A 55 10.30 17.89 3.71
CA GLY A 55 11.32 18.74 4.31
C GLY A 55 11.74 18.38 5.73
N GLU A 56 11.01 17.50 6.42
CA GLU A 56 11.34 17.04 7.76
C GLU A 56 12.49 16.02 7.74
N GLN A 57 13.44 16.16 8.67
CA GLN A 57 14.57 15.24 8.84
C GLN A 57 14.17 14.08 9.76
N LEU A 58 14.22 12.86 9.22
CA LEU A 58 13.72 11.66 9.88
C LEU A 58 14.79 10.59 9.96
N LYS A 59 14.53 9.58 10.80
CA LYS A 59 15.23 8.31 10.73
C LYS A 59 14.31 7.14 11.04
N PHE A 60 14.57 6.04 10.36
CA PHE A 60 14.17 4.72 10.82
C PHE A 60 15.28 4.15 11.68
N ILE A 61 14.94 3.60 12.85
CA ILE A 61 15.87 2.94 13.74
C ILE A 61 15.34 1.57 14.14
N GLU A 62 16.16 0.55 13.97
CA GLU A 62 15.84 -0.82 14.36
C GLU A 62 16.38 -1.11 15.76
N TYR A 63 15.48 -1.56 16.64
CA TYR A 63 15.81 -2.12 17.95
C TYR A 63 15.86 -3.64 17.84
N THR A 64 17.01 -4.15 17.40
CA THR A 64 17.25 -5.55 16.98
C THR A 64 16.95 -6.63 18.02
N ARG A 65 16.93 -6.32 19.33
CA ARG A 65 16.53 -7.29 20.37
C ARG A 65 15.02 -7.39 20.56
N ALA A 66 14.28 -6.40 20.08
CA ALA A 66 12.82 -6.33 20.19
C ALA A 66 12.12 -6.56 18.85
N GLY A 67 12.87 -6.78 17.76
CA GLY A 67 12.32 -6.92 16.40
C GLY A 67 11.43 -5.74 16.04
N LEU A 68 11.77 -4.55 16.53
CA LEU A 68 10.96 -3.33 16.49
C LEU A 68 11.66 -2.29 15.63
N LEU A 69 10.97 -1.79 14.60
CA LEU A 69 11.39 -0.62 13.85
C LEU A 69 10.65 0.61 14.39
N LYS A 70 11.33 1.74 14.52
CA LYS A 70 10.69 3.04 14.82
C LYS A 70 10.97 4.06 13.75
N LEU A 71 9.98 4.90 13.46
CA LEU A 71 10.13 6.16 12.75
C LEU A 71 10.24 7.29 13.78
N MET A 72 11.32 8.05 13.73
CA MET A 72 11.59 9.14 14.67
C MET A 72 12.08 10.39 13.94
N SER A 73 11.99 11.55 14.60
CA SER A 73 12.75 12.72 14.18
C SER A 73 14.25 12.42 14.26
N ARG A 74 15.04 13.05 13.39
CA ARG A 74 16.48 12.75 13.30
C ARG A 74 17.23 13.08 14.60
N ASP A 75 16.79 14.12 15.30
CA ASP A 75 17.32 14.59 16.58
C ASP A 75 16.88 13.75 17.80
N ASN A 76 15.98 12.76 17.63
CA ASN A 76 15.35 11.94 18.67
C ASN A 76 14.30 12.65 19.55
N ASN A 77 13.90 13.88 19.23
CA ASN A 77 12.92 14.60 20.05
C ASN A 77 11.49 14.06 19.90
N ASN A 78 11.17 13.44 18.76
CA ASN A 78 9.85 12.88 18.49
C ASN A 78 9.94 11.41 18.09
N ASP A 79 9.07 10.59 18.69
CA ASP A 79 8.77 9.22 18.27
C ASP A 79 7.41 9.23 17.57
N TYR A 80 7.39 8.81 16.30
CA TYR A 80 6.19 8.96 15.46
C TYR A 80 5.41 7.66 15.35
N LEU A 81 6.07 6.58 14.92
CA LEU A 81 5.44 5.28 14.67
C LEU A 81 6.38 4.14 15.07
N SER A 82 5.77 3.04 15.49
CA SER A 82 6.44 1.80 15.88
C SER A 82 5.88 0.63 15.10
N PHE A 83 6.76 -0.22 14.55
CA PHE A 83 6.41 -1.36 13.71
C PHE A 83 6.95 -2.63 14.36
N THR A 84 6.06 -3.44 14.91
CA THR A 84 6.39 -4.72 15.53
C THR A 84 6.10 -5.84 14.53
N ASN A 85 7.06 -6.75 14.37
CA ASN A 85 6.87 -7.93 13.54
C ASN A 85 5.79 -8.87 14.11
N PHE A 86 5.11 -9.59 13.23
CA PHE A 86 3.96 -10.45 13.54
C PHE A 86 4.34 -11.89 13.90
N ASP A 87 5.63 -12.24 13.90
CA ASP A 87 6.08 -13.58 14.30
C ASP A 87 6.02 -13.79 15.83
N GLY A 88 5.85 -12.72 16.62
CA GLY A 88 5.72 -12.80 18.08
C GLY A 88 7.05 -12.71 18.83
N LYS A 89 6.97 -12.62 20.17
CA LYS A 89 8.11 -12.25 21.04
C LYS A 89 9.30 -13.21 20.97
N ASP A 90 9.07 -14.47 20.66
CA ASP A 90 10.10 -15.51 20.61
C ASP A 90 11.04 -15.38 19.39
N TYR A 91 10.70 -14.46 18.49
CA TYR A 91 11.31 -14.34 17.17
C TYR A 91 11.79 -12.92 16.83
N ASN A 92 12.02 -12.11 17.87
CA ASN A 92 12.42 -10.70 17.81
C ASN A 92 13.85 -10.45 17.28
N SER A 93 14.61 -11.48 16.91
CA SER A 93 15.97 -11.35 16.36
C SER A 93 16.03 -11.82 14.90
N GLY A 94 16.87 -11.14 14.10
CA GLY A 94 17.11 -11.50 12.70
C GLY A 94 15.98 -11.08 11.73
N VAL A 95 15.21 -10.05 12.08
CA VAL A 95 14.25 -9.42 11.17
C VAL A 95 15.00 -8.43 10.29
N THR A 96 14.85 -8.53 8.97
CA THR A 96 15.37 -7.52 8.04
C THR A 96 14.22 -6.62 7.62
N TYR A 97 14.39 -5.32 7.84
CA TYR A 97 13.44 -4.31 7.37
C TYR A 97 13.90 -3.74 6.04
N GLY A 98 13.05 -3.78 5.01
CA GLY A 98 13.24 -3.04 3.77
C GLY A 98 12.36 -1.81 3.78
N ILE A 99 12.94 -0.63 3.58
CA ILE A 99 12.22 0.65 3.51
C ILE A 99 12.44 1.28 2.13
N ARG A 100 11.39 1.78 1.48
CA ARG A 100 11.52 2.63 0.28
C ARG A 100 10.49 3.74 0.26
N LYS A 101 10.81 4.83 -0.42
CA LYS A 101 9.83 5.86 -0.77
C LYS A 101 9.00 5.39 -1.97
N ILE A 102 7.70 5.66 -1.90
CA ILE A 102 6.78 5.54 -3.03
C ILE A 102 6.14 6.91 -3.25
N GLU A 103 6.00 7.33 -4.50
CA GLU A 103 5.55 8.67 -4.86
C GLU A 103 4.43 8.60 -5.88
N THR A 104 3.59 9.62 -5.89
CA THR A 104 2.45 9.75 -6.81
C THR A 104 2.56 11.05 -7.61
N ILE A 105 1.89 11.11 -8.76
CA ILE A 105 1.94 12.30 -9.64
C ILE A 105 0.75 13.23 -9.39
N ASN A 106 -0.47 12.68 -9.34
CA ASN A 106 -1.72 13.45 -9.27
C ASN A 106 -2.69 12.82 -8.26
N PRO A 107 -2.78 13.34 -7.01
CA PRO A 107 -1.95 14.43 -6.47
C PRO A 107 -0.50 13.98 -6.21
N LYS A 108 0.43 14.94 -6.07
CA LYS A 108 1.82 14.65 -5.71
C LYS A 108 1.93 14.37 -4.21
N MET A 109 2.09 13.11 -3.85
CA MET A 109 2.28 12.66 -2.48
C MET A 109 3.48 11.73 -2.38
N THR A 110 4.06 11.64 -1.18
CA THR A 110 5.09 10.68 -0.81
C THR A 110 4.54 9.74 0.24
N PHE A 111 4.91 8.47 0.21
CA PHE A 111 4.70 7.53 1.30
C PHE A 111 5.98 6.72 1.52
N PHE A 112 6.07 6.02 2.64
CA PHE A 112 7.04 4.96 2.81
C PHE A 112 6.35 3.61 2.77
N GLU A 113 6.92 2.70 2.00
CA GLU A 113 6.62 1.28 2.08
C GLU A 113 7.69 0.59 2.91
N ILE A 114 7.23 -0.22 3.87
CA ILE A 114 8.08 -0.95 4.81
C ILE A 114 7.71 -2.42 4.73
N THR A 115 8.71 -3.26 4.52
CA THR A 115 8.58 -4.72 4.59
C THR A 115 9.44 -5.25 5.73
N ALA A 116 8.98 -6.27 6.43
CA ALA A 116 9.78 -7.02 7.38
C ALA A 116 9.82 -8.49 6.97
N SER A 117 11.01 -9.07 6.94
CA SER A 117 11.23 -10.47 6.58
C SER A 117 12.21 -11.15 7.51
N ARG A 118 12.08 -12.48 7.65
CA ARG A 118 12.92 -13.28 8.55
C ARG A 118 13.27 -14.64 7.94
N GLY A 119 14.45 -15.14 8.34
CA GLY A 119 14.93 -16.49 8.01
C GLY A 119 15.43 -16.64 6.57
N ALA A 120 16.05 -17.80 6.31
CA ALA A 120 16.35 -18.20 4.95
C ALA A 120 15.03 -18.31 4.17
N HIS A 121 14.99 -17.76 2.94
CA HIS A 121 13.81 -17.70 2.06
C HIS A 121 12.78 -16.59 2.36
N GLY A 122 13.09 -15.64 3.25
CA GLY A 122 12.38 -14.36 3.31
C GLY A 122 10.91 -14.45 3.68
N LYS A 123 10.56 -15.21 4.73
CA LYS A 123 9.20 -15.20 5.30
C LYS A 123 8.86 -13.77 5.67
N ASN A 124 7.78 -13.22 5.14
CA ASN A 124 7.30 -11.93 5.57
C ASN A 124 6.66 -12.02 6.96
N CYS A 125 7.13 -11.16 7.85
CA CYS A 125 6.64 -10.99 9.21
C CYS A 125 6.17 -9.56 9.47
N GLY A 126 6.01 -8.74 8.44
CA GLY A 126 5.47 -7.40 8.54
C GLY A 126 5.39 -6.69 7.20
N TYR A 127 4.41 -5.80 7.07
CA TYR A 127 4.19 -4.95 5.92
C TYR A 127 3.45 -3.69 6.37
N TRP A 128 3.93 -2.52 5.93
CA TRP A 128 3.26 -1.25 6.19
C TRP A 128 3.42 -0.28 5.02
N ILE A 129 2.37 0.52 4.78
CA ILE A 129 2.48 1.79 4.04
C ILE A 129 2.16 2.91 5.02
N ILE A 130 3.05 3.88 5.14
CA ILE A 130 2.91 5.02 6.06
C ILE A 130 3.10 6.35 5.34
N GLY A 131 2.55 7.40 5.91
CA GLY A 131 2.73 8.77 5.44
C GLY A 131 2.11 9.76 6.42
N LYS A 132 1.95 11.01 5.99
CA LYS A 132 1.21 12.00 6.76
C LYS A 132 -0.24 12.08 6.30
N HIS A 133 -1.15 12.19 7.25
CA HIS A 133 -2.54 12.59 7.06
C HIS A 133 -2.81 13.78 7.98
N ASN A 134 -3.21 14.93 7.43
CA ASN A 134 -3.40 16.18 8.19
C ASN A 134 -2.20 16.56 9.09
N GLY A 135 -0.98 16.36 8.58
CA GLY A 135 0.27 16.67 9.29
C GLY A 135 0.73 15.61 10.30
N GLN A 136 -0.09 14.61 10.60
CA GLN A 136 0.23 13.54 11.55
C GLN A 136 0.66 12.26 10.83
N TRP A 137 1.64 11.55 11.40
CA TRP A 137 2.07 10.26 10.89
C TRP A 137 1.00 9.19 11.12
N VAL A 138 0.64 8.49 10.06
CA VAL A 138 -0.36 7.42 10.09
C VAL A 138 0.14 6.18 9.34
N THR A 139 -0.38 5.02 9.74
CA THR A 139 -0.27 3.76 9.01
C THR A 139 -1.50 3.60 8.14
N TYR A 140 -1.32 3.68 6.81
CA TYR A 140 -2.40 3.53 5.84
C TYR A 140 -2.76 2.07 5.60
N ILE A 141 -1.74 1.22 5.46
CA ILE A 141 -1.88 -0.21 5.21
C ILE A 141 -0.99 -0.96 6.20
N SER A 142 -1.52 -2.03 6.78
CA SER A 142 -0.80 -3.05 7.54
C SER A 142 -1.24 -4.45 7.11
N LEU A 143 -0.59 -5.50 7.62
CA LEU A 143 -1.04 -6.88 7.41
C LEU A 143 -2.47 -7.12 7.93
N ASP A 144 -2.93 -6.39 8.95
CA ASP A 144 -4.29 -6.54 9.46
C ASP A 144 -5.34 -6.09 8.44
N ASN A 145 -5.05 -5.02 7.69
CA ASN A 145 -5.92 -4.61 6.58
C ASN A 145 -5.95 -5.68 5.49
N LEU A 146 -4.81 -6.32 5.22
CA LEU A 146 -4.67 -7.35 4.19
C LEU A 146 -5.31 -8.70 4.60
N ALA A 147 -5.53 -8.93 5.89
CA ALA A 147 -6.24 -10.12 6.37
C ALA A 147 -7.68 -10.18 5.83
N ALA A 148 -8.34 -9.04 5.68
CA ALA A 148 -9.65 -8.94 5.03
C ALA A 148 -9.63 -9.35 3.55
N MET A 149 -8.45 -9.34 2.91
CA MET A 149 -8.23 -9.71 1.51
C MET A 149 -7.62 -11.11 1.35
N GLY A 150 -7.56 -11.91 2.43
CA GLY A 150 -7.08 -13.29 2.40
C GLY A 150 -5.68 -13.52 2.94
N TYR A 151 -5.01 -12.50 3.51
CA TYR A 151 -3.72 -12.72 4.19
C TYR A 151 -3.89 -13.51 5.49
N THR A 152 -3.11 -14.58 5.65
CA THR A 152 -3.15 -15.39 6.88
C THR A 152 -1.90 -15.18 7.73
N SER A 153 -2.03 -14.33 8.75
CA SER A 153 -0.97 -14.11 9.73
C SER A 153 -0.49 -15.42 10.38
N GLY A 154 0.82 -15.54 10.57
CA GLY A 154 1.46 -16.73 11.14
C GLY A 154 1.79 -17.84 10.13
N LYS A 155 1.12 -17.90 8.96
CA LYS A 155 1.52 -18.79 7.88
C LYS A 155 2.70 -18.23 7.09
N TRP A 156 3.41 -19.11 6.40
CA TRP A 156 4.53 -18.70 5.56
C TRP A 156 4.01 -18.00 4.31
N HIS A 157 4.25 -16.70 4.21
CA HIS A 157 4.00 -15.90 3.03
C HIS A 157 5.25 -15.14 2.62
N THR A 158 5.36 -14.90 1.32
CA THR A 158 6.27 -13.94 0.71
C THR A 158 5.45 -12.87 0.04
N ILE A 159 5.70 -11.63 0.42
CA ILE A 159 5.04 -10.42 -0.08
C ILE A 159 5.94 -9.78 -1.11
N ARG A 160 5.34 -9.40 -2.24
CA ARG A 160 5.97 -8.59 -3.26
C ARG A 160 5.04 -7.46 -3.67
N THR A 161 5.62 -6.29 -3.90
CA THR A 161 4.92 -5.15 -4.47
C THR A 161 5.54 -4.71 -5.78
N ASN A 162 4.71 -4.65 -6.81
CA ASN A 162 5.04 -4.14 -8.14
C ASN A 162 4.39 -2.76 -8.27
N ILE A 163 5.23 -1.72 -8.35
CA ILE A 163 4.78 -0.33 -8.41
C ILE A 163 5.19 0.23 -9.76
N ASN A 164 4.19 0.55 -10.57
CA ASN A 164 4.36 1.08 -11.93
C ASN A 164 5.34 0.25 -12.79
N SER A 165 5.38 -1.07 -12.59
CA SER A 165 6.32 -1.96 -13.30
C SER A 165 5.92 -2.21 -14.75
N ASP A 166 4.65 -1.95 -15.08
CA ASP A 166 4.04 -2.10 -16.41
C ASP A 166 3.63 -0.74 -17.00
N GLU A 167 4.17 0.36 -16.46
CA GLU A 167 3.88 1.75 -16.87
C GLU A 167 2.40 2.18 -16.69
N THR A 168 1.59 1.40 -15.98
CA THR A 168 0.17 1.71 -15.74
C THR A 168 -0.07 2.66 -14.55
N GLY A 169 0.98 3.01 -13.80
CA GLY A 169 0.88 3.79 -12.58
C GLY A 169 0.33 3.03 -11.38
N ARG A 170 0.08 1.72 -11.48
CA ARG A 170 -0.57 0.96 -10.40
C ARG A 170 0.41 0.48 -9.33
N LEU A 171 -0.09 0.38 -8.09
CA LEU A 171 0.57 -0.32 -7.00
C LEU A 171 -0.12 -1.68 -6.78
N ILE A 172 0.59 -2.75 -7.12
CA ILE A 172 0.08 -4.12 -7.02
C ILE A 172 0.79 -4.85 -5.89
N PHE A 173 0.00 -5.36 -4.95
CA PHE A 173 0.45 -6.21 -3.86
C PHE A 173 0.15 -7.68 -4.18
N ILE A 174 1.13 -8.54 -3.95
CA ILE A 174 1.07 -9.97 -4.22
C ILE A 174 1.53 -10.70 -2.96
N SER A 175 0.65 -11.56 -2.44
CA SER A 175 1.04 -12.58 -1.47
C SER A 175 1.24 -13.91 -2.20
N SER A 176 2.26 -14.65 -1.80
CA SER A 176 2.55 -15.98 -2.33
C SER A 176 3.10 -16.88 -1.24
N HIS A 177 2.94 -18.19 -1.40
CA HIS A 177 3.65 -19.16 -0.59
C HIS A 177 4.36 -20.19 -1.46
N THR A 178 5.39 -20.80 -0.89
CA THR A 178 6.13 -21.89 -1.52
C THR A 178 5.80 -23.19 -0.80
N TYR A 179 5.49 -24.24 -1.55
CA TYR A 179 5.21 -25.57 -1.02
C TYR A 179 5.99 -26.64 -1.79
N MET A 180 6.14 -27.80 -1.15
CA MET A 180 6.68 -29.01 -1.77
C MET A 180 5.53 -29.86 -2.31
N PRO A 181 5.47 -30.12 -3.63
CA PRO A 181 4.45 -31.01 -4.19
C PRO A 181 4.53 -32.43 -3.58
N PRO A 182 3.41 -33.18 -3.55
CA PRO A 182 3.43 -34.58 -3.13
C PRO A 182 4.48 -35.38 -3.90
N GLY A 183 5.33 -36.13 -3.18
CA GLY A 183 6.41 -36.92 -3.76
C GLY A 183 7.71 -36.16 -4.08
N ALA A 184 7.74 -34.84 -3.91
CA ALA A 184 8.97 -34.06 -4.04
C ALA A 184 9.90 -34.30 -2.84
N LYS A 185 11.22 -34.39 -3.10
CA LYS A 185 12.25 -34.68 -2.08
C LYS A 185 13.32 -33.58 -1.98
N TYR A 186 13.46 -32.75 -3.02
CA TYR A 186 14.52 -31.75 -3.12
C TYR A 186 13.96 -30.35 -3.33
N GLY A 187 14.65 -29.34 -2.75
CA GLY A 187 14.18 -27.95 -2.76
C GLY A 187 13.94 -27.34 -4.15
N TYR A 188 14.66 -27.77 -5.20
CA TYR A 188 14.43 -27.30 -6.57
C TYR A 188 13.07 -27.74 -7.16
N GLN A 189 12.40 -28.71 -6.52
CA GLN A 189 11.06 -29.17 -6.89
C GLN A 189 9.96 -28.33 -6.23
N SER A 190 10.31 -27.40 -5.35
CA SER A 190 9.36 -26.48 -4.73
C SER A 190 8.58 -25.71 -5.79
N ARG A 191 7.34 -25.40 -5.46
CA ARG A 191 6.44 -24.59 -6.29
C ARG A 191 6.00 -23.37 -5.49
N SER A 192 5.99 -22.22 -6.14
CA SER A 192 5.44 -20.99 -5.58
C SER A 192 4.09 -20.72 -6.23
N VAL A 193 3.10 -20.41 -5.41
CA VAL A 193 1.75 -20.04 -5.86
C VAL A 193 1.37 -18.72 -5.21
N ASN A 194 0.66 -17.89 -5.98
CA ASN A 194 0.09 -16.67 -5.43
C ASN A 194 -1.12 -17.03 -4.58
N ASP A 195 -1.18 -16.49 -3.36
CA ASP A 195 -2.34 -16.60 -2.50
C ASP A 195 -3.43 -15.66 -2.99
N PHE A 196 -3.06 -14.41 -3.25
CA PHE A 196 -3.93 -13.38 -3.77
C PHE A 196 -3.12 -12.26 -4.39
N LYS A 197 -3.80 -11.46 -5.21
CA LYS A 197 -3.27 -10.27 -5.86
C LYS A 197 -4.28 -9.14 -5.68
N ILE A 198 -3.83 -8.00 -5.18
CA ILE A 198 -4.67 -6.82 -5.02
C ILE A 198 -3.98 -5.59 -5.61
N GLN A 199 -4.80 -4.63 -6.02
CA GLN A 199 -4.37 -3.26 -6.28
C GLN A 199 -4.63 -2.43 -5.03
N LEU A 200 -3.59 -1.76 -4.55
CA LEU A 200 -3.73 -0.69 -3.57
C LEU A 200 -3.78 0.62 -4.37
N PHE A 201 -4.84 1.39 -4.19
CA PHE A 201 -5.04 2.65 -4.91
C PHE A 201 -5.30 3.77 -3.92
N TRP A 202 -4.95 5.00 -4.28
CA TRP A 202 -5.31 6.16 -3.48
C TRP A 202 -6.71 6.64 -3.86
N ASP A 203 -7.62 6.61 -2.89
CA ASP A 203 -8.95 7.18 -2.97
C ASP A 203 -8.88 8.68 -2.63
N GLN A 204 -9.16 9.52 -3.62
CA GLN A 204 -9.08 10.98 -3.46
C GLN A 204 -10.18 11.54 -2.57
N ASP A 205 -11.35 10.91 -2.51
CA ASP A 205 -12.46 11.41 -1.69
C ASP A 205 -12.26 11.02 -0.23
N ALA A 206 -11.84 9.77 0.01
CA ALA A 206 -11.54 9.29 1.35
C ALA A 206 -10.20 9.81 1.90
N GLN A 207 -9.31 10.30 1.03
CA GLN A 207 -7.92 10.63 1.38
C GLN A 207 -7.22 9.46 2.09
N TRP A 208 -7.43 8.25 1.55
CA TRP A 208 -6.97 6.99 2.11
C TRP A 208 -6.65 5.96 1.02
N PHE A 209 -5.99 4.86 1.39
CA PHE A 209 -5.79 3.74 0.48
C PHE A 209 -7.03 2.83 0.40
N GLY A 210 -7.53 2.64 -0.81
CA GLY A 210 -8.48 1.58 -1.14
C GLY A 210 -7.77 0.30 -1.58
N MET A 211 -8.49 -0.83 -1.50
CA MET A 211 -8.00 -2.15 -1.92
C MET A 211 -8.99 -2.78 -2.88
N LYS A 212 -8.48 -3.32 -4.00
CA LYS A 212 -9.29 -4.03 -5.00
C LYS A 212 -8.65 -5.38 -5.32
N SER A 213 -9.44 -6.46 -5.23
CA SER A 213 -8.99 -7.77 -5.69
C SER A 213 -8.73 -7.77 -7.19
N LEU A 214 -7.63 -8.40 -7.58
CA LEU A 214 -7.25 -8.66 -8.97
C LEU A 214 -7.25 -10.16 -9.28
N GLU A 215 -7.93 -10.97 -8.47
CA GLU A 215 -8.19 -12.37 -8.84
C GLU A 215 -8.71 -12.43 -10.28
N ASN A 216 -8.16 -13.36 -11.04
CA ASN A 216 -8.30 -13.40 -12.47
C ASN A 216 -9.78 -13.36 -12.88
N LEU A 217 -10.10 -12.45 -13.80
CA LEU A 217 -11.01 -12.80 -14.89
C LEU A 217 -10.40 -14.00 -15.62
N SER A 218 -10.64 -15.20 -15.11
CA SER A 218 -10.37 -16.48 -15.77
C SER A 218 -11.59 -17.35 -15.61
#